data_AF-A0A0S2EUI9-F1
#
_entry.id   AF-A0A0S2EUI9-F1
#
_cell.length_a   1.000
_cell.length_b   1.000
_cell.length_c   1.000
_cell.angle_alpha   90.00
_cell.angle_beta   90.00
_cell.angle_gamma   90.00
#
_symmetry.space_group_name_H-M   'P 1'
#
loop_
_entity.id
_entity.type
_entity.pdbx_description
1 polymer ?
#
loop_
_entity_poly.entity_id
_entity_poly.type
_entity_poly.pdbx_seq_one_letter_code
_entity_poly.pdbx_strand_id
1 'polypeptide(L)'
;MSGLAAPLVLGLTVILDVGGQILFKTGLDGSDETDTAQHEKVGLVRRVLGSPQIAAGVGLYAVEFVAWLFVLSHMDLSVAFPIATLSYVGVVLASRLFLGEAVPPRRWMSTLLIAAGAALVGVSA
;
A
#
# COMPACT_ATOMS: atom_id res chain seq x y z
N MET A 1 -2.02 24.43 16.67
CA MET A 1 -1.59 24.03 15.30
C MET A 1 -1.49 22.51 15.12
N SER A 2 -1.82 21.69 16.14
CA SER A 2 -1.70 20.22 16.14
C SER A 2 -2.90 19.47 15.54
N GLY A 3 -4.07 20.11 15.35
CA GLY A 3 -5.29 19.40 14.96
C GLY A 3 -5.32 18.84 13.53
N LEU A 4 -4.60 19.45 12.58
CA LEU A 4 -4.57 18.99 11.17
C LEU A 4 -3.34 18.12 10.86
N ALA A 5 -2.35 18.05 11.74
CA ALA A 5 -1.12 17.33 11.46
C ALA A 5 -1.35 15.81 11.35
N ALA A 6 -2.08 15.20 12.30
CA ALA A 6 -2.28 13.76 12.30
C ALA A 6 -3.07 13.24 11.07
N PRO A 7 -4.19 13.87 10.65
CA PRO A 7 -4.89 13.46 9.43
C PRO A 7 -4.06 13.63 8.16
N LEU A 8 -3.23 14.68 8.07
CA LEU A 8 -2.34 14.90 6.92
C LEU A 8 -1.24 13.82 6.87
N VAL A 9 -0.66 13.48 8.01
CA VAL A 9 0.36 12.41 8.09
C VAL A 9 -0.28 11.05 7.80
N LEU A 10 -1.52 10.80 8.22
CA LEU A 10 -2.27 9.61 7.84
C LEU A 10 -2.55 9.55 6.33
N GLY A 11 -2.87 10.67 5.69
CA GLY A 11 -2.95 10.75 4.23
C GLY A 11 -1.61 10.40 3.56
N LEU A 12 -0.50 10.88 4.14
CA LEU A 12 0.85 10.54 3.67
C LEU A 12 1.15 9.05 3.80
N THR A 13 0.79 8.39 4.91
CA THR A 13 1.01 6.94 5.06
C THR A 13 0.29 6.16 3.98
N VAL A 14 -0.96 6.53 3.66
CA VAL A 14 -1.72 5.90 2.57
C VAL A 14 -1.03 6.03 1.22
N ILE A 15 -0.45 7.20 0.91
CA ILE A 15 0.28 7.42 -0.35
C ILE A 15 1.56 6.58 -0.40
N LEU A 16 2.30 6.53 0.71
CA LEU A 16 3.52 5.74 0.83
C LEU A 16 3.25 4.24 0.71
N ASP A 17 2.17 3.75 1.35
CA ASP A 17 1.72 2.36 1.26
C ASP A 17 1.45 1.96 -0.19
N VAL A 18 0.61 2.74 -0.87
CA VAL A 18 0.25 2.51 -2.29
C VAL A 18 1.49 2.53 -3.17
N GLY A 19 2.38 3.51 -2.99
CA GLY A 19 3.64 3.59 -3.73
C GLY A 19 4.54 2.37 -3.51
N GLY A 20 4.69 1.94 -2.25
CA GLY A 20 5.46 0.76 -1.87
C GLY A 20 4.93 -0.51 -2.53
N GLN A 21 3.61 -0.73 -2.45
CA GLN A 21 2.94 -1.87 -3.07
C GLN A 21 3.17 -1.95 -4.59
N ILE A 22 3.07 -0.82 -5.29
CA ILE A 22 3.30 -0.78 -6.74
C ILE A 22 4.78 -1.05 -7.09
N LEU A 23 5.71 -0.52 -6.30
CA LEU A 23 7.14 -0.78 -6.48
C LEU A 23 7.49 -2.24 -6.24
N PHE A 24 6.94 -2.86 -5.20
CA PHE A 24 7.10 -4.29 -4.94
C PHE A 24 6.59 -5.12 -6.10
N LYS A 25 5.36 -4.83 -6.56
CA LYS A 25 4.76 -5.55 -7.68
C LYS A 25 5.59 -5.42 -8.96
N THR A 26 6.04 -4.20 -9.29
CA THR A 26 6.87 -3.95 -10.47
C THR A 26 8.24 -4.63 -10.39
N GLY A 27 8.89 -4.62 -9.23
CA GLY A 27 10.17 -5.32 -9.02
C GLY A 27 10.04 -6.85 -9.08
N LEU A 28 8.85 -7.37 -8.77
CA LEU A 28 8.49 -8.78 -8.88
C LEU A 28 7.92 -9.19 -10.25
N ASP A 29 7.78 -8.29 -11.22
CA ASP A 29 7.28 -8.61 -12.57
C ASP A 29 8.38 -8.63 -13.66
N GLY A 30 9.55 -7.98 -13.45
CA GLY A 30 10.62 -7.84 -14.47
C GLY A 30 11.62 -8.99 -14.72
N SER A 31 11.29 -10.29 -14.61
CA SER A 31 12.26 -11.36 -14.94
C SER A 31 11.60 -12.64 -15.47
N ASP A 32 12.09 -13.07 -16.62
CA ASP A 32 11.69 -14.17 -17.51
C ASP A 32 11.06 -15.42 -16.87
N GLU A 33 9.96 -15.88 -17.49
CA GLU A 33 9.27 -17.16 -17.30
C GLU A 33 10.12 -18.37 -17.74
N THR A 34 11.27 -18.57 -17.12
CA THR A 34 12.03 -19.80 -17.31
C THR A 34 12.72 -20.19 -16.02
N ASP A 35 12.00 -20.81 -15.07
CA ASP A 35 12.67 -21.87 -14.29
C ASP A 35 11.75 -22.82 -13.51
N THR A 36 12.24 -24.04 -13.39
CA THR A 36 11.58 -25.22 -12.83
C THR A 36 11.51 -25.12 -11.29
N ALA A 37 10.40 -25.57 -10.68
CA ALA A 37 9.94 -25.37 -9.29
C ALA A 37 10.93 -25.51 -8.10
N GLN A 38 12.14 -26.05 -8.29
CA GLN A 38 13.18 -26.11 -7.25
C GLN A 38 14.19 -24.94 -7.33
N HIS A 39 14.34 -24.31 -8.51
CA HIS A 39 15.15 -23.09 -8.72
C HIS A 39 14.37 -21.80 -8.38
N GLU A 40 13.05 -21.89 -8.25
CA GLU A 40 12.13 -20.77 -8.00
C GLU A 40 12.44 -20.00 -6.70
N LYS A 41 12.74 -20.68 -5.60
CA LYS A 41 12.95 -20.02 -4.29
C LYS A 41 14.26 -19.25 -4.23
N VAL A 42 15.33 -19.83 -4.78
CA VAL A 42 16.64 -19.17 -4.85
C VAL A 42 16.58 -18.01 -5.84
N GLY A 43 15.85 -18.17 -6.96
CA GLY A 43 15.55 -17.10 -7.90
C GLY A 43 14.80 -15.94 -7.26
N LEU A 44 13.77 -16.22 -6.46
CA LEU A 44 12.99 -15.18 -5.76
C LEU A 44 13.84 -14.37 -4.78
N VAL A 45 14.62 -15.02 -3.92
CA VAL A 45 15.47 -14.30 -2.94
C VAL A 45 16.48 -13.41 -3.66
N ARG A 46 17.14 -13.92 -4.70
CA ARG A 46 18.08 -13.13 -5.51
C ARG A 46 17.39 -11.95 -6.19
N ARG A 47 16.16 -12.14 -6.68
CA ARG A 47 15.34 -11.09 -7.31
C ARG A 47 14.96 -9.99 -6.32
N VAL A 48 14.53 -10.39 -5.12
CA VAL A 48 14.17 -9.46 -4.04
C VAL A 48 15.38 -8.62 -3.64
N LEU A 49 16.55 -9.25 -3.47
CA LEU A 49 17.79 -8.55 -3.06
C LEU A 49 18.41 -7.71 -4.19
N GLY A 50 18.17 -8.06 -5.46
CA GLY A 50 18.75 -7.37 -6.61
C GLY A 50 17.87 -6.29 -7.26
N SER A 51 16.59 -6.18 -6.87
CA SER A 51 15.66 -5.24 -7.50
C SER A 51 15.74 -3.85 -6.85
N PRO A 52 16.12 -2.80 -7.61
CA PRO A 52 16.10 -1.43 -7.10
C PRO A 52 14.67 -0.95 -6.79
N GLN A 53 13.65 -1.46 -7.48
CA GLN A 53 12.25 -1.14 -7.18
C GLN A 53 11.84 -1.70 -5.82
N ILE A 54 12.21 -2.94 -5.51
CA ILE A 54 11.93 -3.53 -4.19
C ILE A 54 12.66 -2.75 -3.10
N ALA A 55 13.93 -2.42 -3.29
CA ALA A 55 14.68 -1.59 -2.34
C ALA A 55 14.02 -0.22 -2.12
N ALA A 56 13.55 0.44 -3.19
CA ALA A 56 12.81 1.70 -3.09
C ALA A 56 11.48 1.53 -2.34
N GLY A 57 10.73 0.44 -2.60
CA GLY A 57 9.50 0.12 -1.88
C GLY A 57 9.73 -0.11 -0.38
N VAL A 58 10.82 -0.81 -0.01
CA VAL A 58 11.24 -0.98 1.40
C VAL A 58 11.55 0.38 2.02
N GLY A 59 12.21 1.27 1.28
CA GLY A 59 12.45 2.65 1.72
C GLY A 59 11.16 3.42 2.00
N LEU A 60 10.16 3.31 1.11
CA LEU A 60 8.85 3.93 1.32
C LEU A 60 8.17 3.37 2.58
N TYR A 61 8.15 2.06 2.76
CA TYR A 61 7.58 1.39 3.94
C TYR A 61 8.29 1.77 5.24
N ALA A 62 9.62 1.98 5.20
CA ALA A 62 10.36 2.44 6.37
C ALA A 62 9.94 3.87 6.77
N VAL A 63 9.76 4.77 5.80
CA VAL A 63 9.26 6.13 6.06
C VAL A 63 7.81 6.10 6.51
N GLU A 64 6.99 5.26 5.87
CA GLU A 64 5.59 5.03 6.25
C GLU A 64 5.47 4.56 7.69
N PHE A 65 6.30 3.61 8.11
CA PHE A 65 6.30 3.09 9.47
C PHE A 65 6.53 4.21 10.50
N VAL A 66 7.49 5.10 10.26
CA VAL A 66 7.74 6.24 11.15
C VAL A 66 6.55 7.20 11.16
N ALA A 67 5.98 7.51 10.00
CA ALA A 67 4.77 8.34 9.91
C ALA A 67 3.57 7.68 10.60
N TRP A 68 3.45 6.36 10.52
CA TRP A 68 2.40 5.58 11.18
C TRP A 68 2.53 5.64 12.70
N LEU A 69 3.74 5.52 13.25
CA LEU A 69 3.97 5.70 14.68
C LEU A 69 3.57 7.12 15.14
N PHE A 70 3.83 8.14 14.33
CA PHE A 70 3.35 9.50 14.61
C PHE A 70 1.82 9.56 14.66
N VAL A 71 1.13 8.97 13.68
CA VAL A 71 -0.34 8.90 13.66
C VAL A 71 -0.86 8.21 14.93
N LEU A 72 -0.31 7.05 15.30
CA LEU A 72 -0.73 6.29 16.48
C LEU A 72 -0.47 7.02 17.80
N SER A 73 0.49 7.95 17.84
CA SER A 73 0.71 8.79 19.02
C SER A 73 -0.29 9.96 19.15
N HIS A 74 -1.09 10.22 18.11
CA HIS A 74 -2.02 11.36 18.06
C HIS A 74 -3.48 10.97 17.76
N MET A 75 -3.73 9.73 17.35
CA MET A 75 -5.06 9.21 17.00
C MET A 75 -5.25 7.82 17.59
N ASP A 76 -6.47 7.53 18.03
CA ASP A 76 -6.82 6.19 18.45
C ASP A 76 -6.70 5.21 17.29
N LEU A 77 -6.11 4.04 17.56
CA LEU A 77 -5.92 2.99 16.56
C LEU A 77 -7.27 2.56 15.93
N SER A 78 -8.36 2.57 16.70
CA SER A 78 -9.72 2.25 16.22
C SER A 78 -10.26 3.23 15.18
N VAL A 79 -9.70 4.44 15.09
CA VAL A 79 -10.04 5.46 14.09
C VAL A 79 -9.03 5.44 12.95
N ALA A 80 -7.74 5.47 13.28
CA ALA A 80 -6.66 5.55 12.29
C ALA A 80 -6.61 4.31 11.38
N PHE A 81 -6.77 3.11 11.95
CA PHE A 81 -6.64 1.86 11.20
C PHE A 81 -7.72 1.68 10.12
N PRO A 82 -9.02 1.92 10.39
CA PRO A 82 -10.02 1.92 9.33
C PRO A 82 -9.76 2.95 8.23
N ILE A 83 -9.36 4.18 8.57
CA ILE A 83 -9.06 5.22 7.57
C ILE A 83 -7.84 4.82 6.72
N ALA A 84 -6.83 4.18 7.30
CA ALA A 84 -5.67 3.68 6.56
C ALA A 84 -6.05 2.68 5.46
N THR A 85 -7.15 1.93 5.62
CA THR A 85 -7.66 1.01 4.58
C THR A 85 -8.09 1.71 3.29
N LEU A 86 -8.17 3.05 3.26
CA LEU A 86 -8.30 3.80 2.02
C LEU A 86 -7.15 3.53 1.03
N SER A 87 -6.01 3.01 1.51
CA SER A 87 -4.95 2.51 0.62
C SER A 87 -5.43 1.41 -0.32
N TYR A 88 -6.44 0.60 0.03
CA TYR A 88 -7.04 -0.36 -0.91
C TYR A 88 -7.60 0.31 -2.16
N VAL A 89 -8.22 1.50 -2.01
CA VAL A 89 -8.72 2.28 -3.14
C VAL A 89 -7.54 2.75 -3.99
N GLY A 90 -6.50 3.28 -3.33
CA GLY A 90 -5.27 3.71 -3.97
C GLY A 90 -4.59 2.59 -4.74
N VAL A 91 -4.45 1.40 -4.15
CA VAL A 91 -3.85 0.22 -4.79
C VAL A 91 -4.69 -0.21 -6.00
N VAL A 92 -6.01 -0.31 -5.90
CA VAL A 92 -6.85 -0.71 -7.04
C VAL A 92 -6.75 0.31 -8.19
N LEU A 93 -6.74 1.60 -7.89
CA LEU A 93 -6.52 2.66 -8.88
C LEU A 93 -5.13 2.56 -9.50
N ALA A 94 -4.10 2.45 -8.66
CA ALA A 94 -2.71 2.42 -9.09
C ALA A 94 -2.38 1.14 -9.89
N SER A 95 -2.91 -0.02 -9.51
CA SER A 95 -2.80 -1.25 -10.29
C SER A 95 -3.41 -1.11 -11.68
N ARG A 96 -4.56 -0.43 -11.80
CA ARG A 96 -5.16 -0.18 -13.12
C ARG A 96 -4.36 0.82 -13.95
N LEU A 97 -3.84 1.88 -13.33
CA LEU A 97 -3.16 2.99 -14.02
C LEU A 97 -1.70 2.69 -14.37
N PHE A 98 -0.94 2.12 -13.43
CA PHE A 98 0.51 1.91 -13.56
C PHE A 98 0.86 0.48 -14.00
N LEU A 99 0.08 -0.52 -13.60
CA LEU A 99 0.34 -1.93 -13.93
C LEU A 99 -0.53 -2.43 -15.10
N GLY A 100 -1.53 -1.65 -15.51
CA GLY A 100 -2.45 -2.03 -16.59
C GLY A 100 -3.37 -3.21 -16.24
N GLU A 101 -3.57 -3.50 -14.95
CA GLU A 101 -4.39 -4.65 -14.53
C GLU A 101 -5.87 -4.46 -14.89
N ALA A 102 -6.48 -5.53 -15.39
CA ALA A 102 -7.92 -5.60 -15.61
C ALA A 102 -8.66 -5.79 -14.27
N VAL A 103 -9.15 -4.69 -13.70
CA VAL A 103 -9.91 -4.72 -12.44
C VAL A 103 -11.40 -5.00 -12.74
N PRO A 104 -11.95 -6.15 -12.32
CA PRO A 104 -13.35 -6.46 -12.58
C PRO A 104 -14.30 -5.55 -11.78
N PRO A 105 -15.53 -5.27 -12.28
CA PRO A 105 -16.48 -4.39 -11.61
C PRO A 105 -16.81 -4.80 -10.17
N ARG A 106 -16.81 -6.10 -9.89
CA ARG A 106 -17.04 -6.64 -8.53
C ARG A 106 -15.98 -6.17 -7.53
N ARG A 107 -14.71 -6.05 -7.97
CA ARG A 107 -13.62 -5.56 -7.10
C ARG A 107 -13.81 -4.08 -6.76
N TRP A 108 -14.22 -3.27 -7.75
CA TRP A 108 -14.59 -1.87 -7.52
C TRP A 108 -15.70 -1.72 -6.48
N MET A 109 -16.76 -2.53 -6.59
CA MET A 109 -17.88 -2.48 -5.65
C MET A 109 -17.42 -2.78 -4.21
N SER A 110 -16.64 -3.84 -4.01
CA SER A 110 -16.11 -4.18 -2.68
C SER A 110 -15.16 -3.10 -2.14
N THR A 111 -14.28 -2.56 -2.99
CA THR A 111 -13.34 -1.50 -2.61
C THR A 111 -14.07 -0.21 -2.20
N LEU A 112 -15.13 0.17 -2.91
CA LEU A 112 -15.96 1.32 -2.55
C LEU A 112 -16.72 1.09 -1.24
N LEU A 113 -17.18 -0.14 -0.99
CA LEU A 113 -17.84 -0.50 0.27
C LEU A 113 -16.88 -0.40 1.47
N ILE A 114 -15.64 -0.87 1.32
CA ILE A 114 -14.58 -0.71 2.34
C ILE A 114 -14.32 0.78 2.59
N ALA A 115 -14.15 1.56 1.52
CA ALA A 115 -13.91 3.00 1.62
C ALA A 115 -15.07 3.75 2.32
N ALA A 116 -16.31 3.37 2.03
CA ALA A 116 -17.48 3.94 2.69
C ALA A 116 -17.51 3.60 4.19
N GLY A 117 -17.18 2.36 4.56
CA GLY A 117 -17.06 1.95 5.96
C GLY A 117 -15.96 2.74 6.69
N ALA A 118 -14.79 2.90 6.07
CA ALA A 118 -13.69 3.70 6.60
C ALA A 118 -14.08 5.18 6.79
N ALA A 119 -14.76 5.77 5.81
CA ALA A 119 -15.25 7.14 5.89
C ALA A 119 -16.27 7.32 7.03
N LEU A 120 -17.15 6.35 7.24
CA LEU A 120 -18.13 6.40 8.33
C LEU A 120 -17.44 6.39 9.70
N VAL A 121 -16.41 5.55 9.88
CA VAL A 121 -15.59 5.56 11.10
C VAL A 121 -14.94 6.93 11.30
N GLY A 122 -14.35 7.50 10.25
CA GLY A 122 -13.69 8.81 10.34
C GLY A 122 -14.62 9.98 10.68
N VAL A 123 -15.89 9.92 10.28
CA VAL A 123 -16.90 10.93 10.65
C VAL A 123 -17.44 10.73 12.08
N SER A 124 -17.33 9.51 12.61
CA SER A 124 -17.77 9.18 13.98
C SER A 124 -16.71 9.41 15.07
N ALA A 125 -15.50 9.81 14.68
CA ALA A 125 -14.36 10.09 15.56
C ALA A 125 -14.30 11.57 15.96
#